data_AF-A0A9J6E7A5-F1
#
_entry.id   AF-A0A9J6E7A5-F1
#
_cell.length_a   1.000
_cell.length_b   1.000
_cell.length_c   1.000
_cell.angle_alpha   90.00
_cell.angle_beta   90.00
_cell.angle_gamma   90.00
#
_symmetry.space_group_name_H-M   'P 1'
#
loop_
_entity.id
_entity.type
_entity.pdbx_description
1 polymer ?
#
loop_
_entity_poly.entity_id
_entity_poly.type
_entity_poly.pdbx_seq_one_letter_code
_entity_poly.pdbx_strand_id
1 'polypeptide(L)'
;MLACTEGNLPRAIPIWKKNLYAVGVVLASGGYPQSYPKGKIITGLEKAREHGVQIFHAGTAKSENHIVTSGGRVMVCLATHTDLRTAKQLAQLGAEIVHFEGKFFRHDIAFRAIGRVSKKDPLTYSMSGVDIAAGDRLVKSITALTDSTKRPWYNGIDWWIRRTV
;
A
#
# COMPACT_ATOMS: atom_id res chain seq x y z
N MET A 1 4.30 18.24 -15.50
CA MET A 1 5.53 18.41 -16.30
C MET A 1 5.81 19.86 -16.62
N LEU A 2 4.83 20.65 -17.09
CA LEU A 2 5.01 22.08 -17.39
C LEU A 2 5.59 22.90 -16.22
N ALA A 3 5.03 22.74 -15.01
CA ALA A 3 5.57 23.40 -13.82
C ALA A 3 7.00 22.97 -13.46
N CYS A 4 7.44 21.77 -13.86
CA CYS A 4 8.83 21.33 -13.68
C CYS A 4 9.77 22.02 -14.68
N THR A 5 9.35 22.15 -15.94
CA THR A 5 10.15 22.78 -17.00
C THR A 5 10.24 24.29 -16.85
N GLU A 6 9.22 24.92 -16.25
CA GLU A 6 9.15 26.37 -16.03
C GLU A 6 9.66 26.80 -14.65
N GLY A 7 10.16 25.88 -13.82
CA GLY A 7 10.64 26.20 -12.47
C GLY A 7 9.55 26.63 -11.48
N ASN A 8 8.28 26.33 -11.78
CA ASN A 8 7.11 26.76 -11.00
C ASN A 8 6.49 25.62 -10.17
N LEU A 9 7.29 24.61 -9.79
CA LEU A 9 6.83 23.48 -9.00
C LEU A 9 6.15 23.86 -7.66
N PRO A 10 6.60 24.90 -6.92
CA PRO A 10 5.97 25.28 -5.65
C PRO A 10 4.49 25.68 -5.76
N ARG A 11 4.03 26.14 -6.93
CA ARG A 11 2.63 26.56 -7.15
C ARG A 11 1.75 25.47 -7.74
N ALA A 12 2.30 24.34 -8.15
CA ALA A 12 1.61 23.25 -8.81
C ALA A 12 1.54 21.99 -7.93
N ILE A 13 0.96 22.13 -6.75
CA ILE A 13 0.87 21.03 -5.76
C ILE A 13 -0.14 19.97 -6.27
N PRO A 14 0.25 18.69 -6.37
CA PRO A 14 -0.66 17.64 -6.81
C PRO A 14 -1.73 17.35 -5.75
N ILE A 15 -2.99 17.28 -6.20
CA ILE A 15 -4.13 16.93 -5.35
C ILE A 15 -4.43 15.45 -5.54
N TRP A 16 -4.33 14.69 -4.45
CA TRP A 16 -4.64 13.26 -4.45
C TRP A 16 -6.15 13.03 -4.31
N LYS A 17 -6.72 12.17 -5.15
CA LYS A 17 -8.11 11.73 -4.98
C LYS A 17 -8.22 10.87 -3.71
N LYS A 18 -9.08 11.30 -2.78
CA LYS A 18 -9.37 10.54 -1.55
C LYS A 18 -10.20 9.30 -1.89
N ASN A 19 -10.06 8.25 -1.08
CA ASN A 19 -10.81 6.99 -1.20
C ASN A 19 -10.75 6.34 -2.58
N LEU A 20 -9.63 6.49 -3.28
CA LEU A 20 -9.37 5.84 -4.55
C LEU A 20 -8.02 5.14 -4.48
N TYR A 21 -8.01 3.84 -4.74
CA TYR A 21 -6.82 3.02 -4.84
C TYR A 21 -6.58 2.67 -6.30
N ALA A 22 -5.30 2.62 -6.69
CA ALA A 22 -4.86 2.19 -8.00
C ALA A 22 -3.87 1.04 -7.82
N VAL A 23 -4.09 -0.09 -8.50
CA VAL A 23 -3.21 -1.25 -8.49
C VAL A 23 -2.84 -1.61 -9.92
N GLY A 24 -1.54 -1.69 -10.19
CA GLY A 24 -0.99 -2.06 -11.50
C GLY A 24 -0.23 -3.37 -11.43
N VAL A 25 -0.58 -4.32 -12.29
CA VAL A 25 0.14 -5.59 -12.47
C VAL A 25 0.92 -5.53 -13.77
N VAL A 26 2.24 -5.70 -13.68
CA VAL A 26 3.12 -5.73 -14.86
C VAL A 26 3.13 -7.13 -15.47
N LEU A 27 2.89 -7.23 -16.77
CA LEU A 27 3.08 -8.45 -17.55
C LEU A 27 4.48 -8.43 -18.18
N ALA A 28 5.23 -9.51 -17.99
CA ALA A 28 6.58 -9.65 -18.52
C ALA A 28 6.70 -10.84 -19.49
N SER A 29 7.63 -10.71 -20.44
CA SER A 29 8.03 -11.76 -21.39
C SER A 29 8.87 -12.82 -20.69
N GLY A 30 8.60 -14.09 -20.98
CA GLY A 30 9.33 -15.22 -20.41
C GLY A 30 10.85 -15.09 -20.56
N GLY A 31 11.58 -15.37 -19.49
CA GLY A 31 13.04 -15.20 -19.42
C GLY A 31 13.50 -13.83 -18.90
N TYR A 32 12.62 -12.83 -18.79
CA TYR A 32 12.94 -11.57 -18.10
C TYR A 32 13.39 -11.83 -16.64
N PRO A 33 14.45 -11.18 -16.12
CA PRO A 33 15.19 -10.04 -16.71
C PRO A 33 16.35 -10.40 -17.65
N GLN A 34 16.56 -11.68 -17.95
CA GLN A 34 17.61 -12.18 -18.84
C GLN A 34 17.15 -12.12 -20.31
N SER A 35 17.56 -13.08 -21.14
CA SER A 35 17.11 -13.18 -22.53
C SER A 35 15.61 -13.51 -22.59
N TYR A 36 14.88 -12.80 -23.43
CA TYR A 36 13.45 -13.00 -23.65
C TYR A 36 13.12 -12.92 -25.14
N PRO A 37 12.19 -13.74 -25.64
CA PRO A 37 11.75 -13.69 -27.02
C PRO A 37 10.88 -12.45 -27.28
N LYS A 38 10.96 -11.92 -28.50
CA LYS A 38 10.11 -10.82 -29.01
C LYS A 38 9.18 -11.35 -30.10
N GLY A 39 8.21 -10.54 -30.51
CA GLY A 39 7.29 -10.84 -31.61
C GLY A 39 6.12 -11.74 -31.22
N LYS A 40 5.88 -11.97 -29.92
CA LYS A 40 4.75 -12.82 -29.48
C LYS A 40 3.45 -12.04 -29.55
N ILE A 41 2.43 -12.62 -30.19
CA ILE A 41 1.12 -11.99 -30.35
C ILE A 41 0.45 -11.82 -28.99
N ILE A 42 -0.09 -10.63 -28.77
CA ILE A 42 -0.84 -10.27 -27.56
C ILE A 42 -2.33 -10.27 -27.89
N THR A 43 -3.12 -10.98 -27.07
CA THR A 43 -4.57 -11.10 -27.20
C THR A 43 -5.28 -10.76 -25.87
N GLY A 44 -6.61 -10.62 -25.91
CA GLY A 44 -7.44 -10.37 -24.71
C GLY A 44 -7.49 -8.91 -24.24
N LEU A 45 -6.94 -7.97 -25.00
CA LEU A 45 -6.88 -6.54 -24.62
C LEU A 45 -8.27 -5.92 -24.45
N GLU A 46 -9.18 -6.12 -25.41
CA GLU A 46 -10.54 -5.54 -25.34
C GLU A 46 -11.36 -6.18 -24.21
N LYS A 47 -11.27 -7.50 -24.04
CA LYS A 47 -11.93 -8.21 -22.94
C LYS A 47 -11.47 -7.70 -21.57
N ALA A 48 -10.18 -7.41 -21.39
CA ALA A 48 -9.69 -6.82 -20.14
C ALA A 48 -10.29 -5.42 -19.90
N ARG A 49 -10.45 -4.61 -20.95
CA ARG A 49 -11.06 -3.27 -20.86
C ARG A 49 -12.55 -3.32 -20.52
N GLU A 50 -13.29 -4.32 -20.98
CA GLU A 50 -14.70 -4.54 -20.61
C GLU A 50 -14.88 -4.73 -19.09
N HIS A 51 -13.88 -5.28 -18.41
CA HIS A 51 -13.85 -5.39 -16.94
C HIS A 51 -13.36 -4.11 -16.22
N GLY A 52 -13.23 -3.00 -16.93
CA GLY A 52 -12.76 -1.72 -16.36
C GLY A 52 -11.25 -1.65 -16.10
N VAL A 53 -10.45 -2.55 -16.69
CA VAL A 53 -8.99 -2.54 -16.56
C VAL A 53 -8.37 -1.63 -17.62
N GLN A 54 -7.57 -0.68 -17.19
CA GLN A 54 -6.78 0.19 -18.05
C GLN A 54 -5.47 -0.51 -18.42
N ILE A 55 -5.17 -0.61 -19.72
CA ILE A 55 -3.94 -1.25 -20.22
C ILE A 55 -2.94 -0.18 -20.64
N PHE A 56 -1.75 -0.19 -20.05
CA PHE A 56 -0.63 0.66 -20.43
C PHE A 56 0.42 -0.14 -21.19
N HIS A 57 0.67 0.25 -22.43
CA HIS A 57 1.69 -0.35 -23.28
C HIS A 57 3.09 0.08 -22.86
N ALA A 58 4.00 -0.87 -22.71
CA ALA A 58 5.42 -0.62 -22.47
C ALA A 58 6.25 -1.22 -23.62
N GLY A 59 6.77 -2.44 -23.45
CA GLY A 59 7.49 -3.16 -24.49
C GLY A 59 6.58 -3.86 -25.48
N THR A 60 5.74 -3.12 -26.21
CA THR A 60 4.91 -3.64 -27.30
C THR A 60 5.21 -2.95 -28.63
N ALA A 61 5.03 -3.65 -29.73
CA ALA A 61 5.10 -3.10 -31.08
C ALA A 61 3.83 -3.48 -31.87
N LYS A 62 3.52 -2.72 -32.93
CA LYS A 62 2.51 -3.10 -33.90
C LYS A 62 3.21 -3.88 -35.03
N SER A 63 2.71 -5.07 -35.34
CA SER A 63 3.17 -5.89 -36.45
C SER A 63 1.96 -6.27 -37.28
N GLU A 64 1.88 -5.76 -38.50
CA GLU A 64 0.71 -5.93 -39.38
C GLU A 64 -0.60 -5.50 -38.65
N ASN A 65 -1.49 -6.46 -38.41
CA ASN A 65 -2.78 -6.28 -37.73
C ASN A 65 -2.76 -6.72 -36.25
N HIS A 66 -1.59 -7.04 -35.71
CA HIS A 66 -1.44 -7.54 -34.34
C HIS A 66 -0.55 -6.63 -33.48
N ILE A 67 -0.76 -6.70 -32.18
CA ILE A 67 0.14 -6.13 -31.18
C ILE A 67 1.03 -7.28 -30.70
N VAL A 68 2.35 -7.05 -30.70
CA VAL A 68 3.35 -8.06 -30.35
C VAL A 68 4.28 -7.59 -29.24
N THR A 69 4.90 -8.52 -28.53
CA THR A 69 5.94 -8.21 -27.53
C THR A 69 7.19 -7.64 -28.19
N SER A 70 7.80 -6.60 -27.60
CA SER A 70 9.02 -5.95 -28.09
C SER A 70 10.03 -5.64 -26.97
N GLY A 71 9.69 -5.95 -25.71
CA GLY A 71 10.55 -5.76 -24.54
C GLY A 71 10.28 -6.77 -23.42
N GLY A 72 11.12 -6.70 -22.38
CA GLY A 72 11.01 -7.59 -21.22
C GLY A 72 9.77 -7.31 -20.37
N ARG A 73 9.53 -6.04 -20.03
CA ARG A 73 8.26 -5.57 -19.45
C ARG A 73 7.34 -5.16 -20.59
N VAL A 74 6.26 -5.91 -20.79
CA VAL A 74 5.41 -5.78 -21.97
C VAL A 74 4.33 -4.73 -21.74
N MET A 75 3.61 -4.80 -20.63
CA MET A 75 2.52 -3.87 -20.32
C MET A 75 2.13 -3.89 -18.84
N VAL A 76 1.24 -2.97 -18.47
CA VAL A 76 0.65 -2.89 -17.12
C VAL A 76 -0.87 -2.94 -17.21
N CYS A 77 -1.47 -3.88 -16.50
CA CYS A 77 -2.91 -3.94 -16.22
C CYS A 77 -3.20 -3.14 -14.96
N LEU A 78 -3.79 -1.96 -15.11
CA LEU A 78 -4.14 -1.05 -14.01
C LEU A 78 -5.64 -1.12 -13.74
N ALA A 79 -6.02 -1.31 -12.49
CA ALA A 79 -7.39 -1.11 -12.05
C ALA A 79 -7.44 -0.08 -10.92
N THR A 80 -8.53 0.68 -10.89
CA THR A 80 -8.81 1.65 -9.83
C THR A 80 -10.13 1.32 -9.17
N HIS A 81 -10.17 1.37 -7.84
CA HIS A 81 -11.40 1.13 -7.08
C HIS A 81 -11.34 1.86 -5.73
N THR A 82 -12.50 2.05 -5.08
CA THR A 82 -12.57 2.62 -3.73
C THR A 82 -12.08 1.68 -2.63
N ASP A 83 -11.89 0.41 -2.98
CA ASP A 83 -11.37 -0.64 -2.10
C ASP A 83 -10.10 -1.25 -2.71
N LEU A 84 -9.07 -1.40 -1.87
CA LEU A 84 -7.76 -1.87 -2.31
C LEU A 84 -7.80 -3.34 -2.74
N ARG A 85 -8.60 -4.18 -2.09
CA ARG A 85 -8.72 -5.61 -2.43
C ARG A 85 -9.40 -5.78 -3.78
N THR A 86 -10.48 -5.04 -4.03
CA THR A 86 -11.16 -5.04 -5.33
C THR A 86 -10.26 -4.51 -6.44
N ALA A 87 -9.54 -3.40 -6.21
CA ALA A 87 -8.59 -2.87 -7.20
C ALA A 87 -7.50 -3.90 -7.55
N LYS A 88 -6.98 -4.62 -6.54
CA LYS A 88 -6.04 -5.73 -6.76
C LYS A 88 -6.67 -6.85 -7.61
N GLN A 89 -7.85 -7.32 -7.24
CA GLN A 89 -8.53 -8.42 -7.94
C GLN A 89 -8.79 -8.10 -9.40
N LEU A 90 -9.28 -6.89 -9.70
CA LEU A 90 -9.51 -6.43 -11.08
C LEU A 90 -8.21 -6.34 -11.88
N ALA A 91 -7.12 -5.83 -11.29
CA ALA A 91 -5.83 -5.77 -11.96
C ALA A 91 -5.26 -7.18 -12.27
N GLN A 92 -5.45 -8.13 -11.35
CA GLN A 92 -5.07 -9.53 -11.55
C GLN A 92 -5.93 -10.22 -12.61
N LEU A 93 -7.25 -9.99 -12.59
CA LEU A 93 -8.17 -10.48 -13.62
C LEU A 93 -7.75 -9.99 -15.02
N GLY A 94 -7.43 -8.70 -15.16
CA GLY A 94 -6.89 -8.17 -16.42
C GLY A 94 -5.58 -8.85 -16.83
N ALA A 95 -4.68 -9.09 -15.87
CA ALA A 95 -3.43 -9.80 -16.11
C ALA A 95 -3.62 -11.27 -16.51
N GLU A 96 -4.70 -11.92 -16.06
CA GLU A 96 -5.08 -13.28 -16.46
C GLU A 96 -5.68 -13.31 -17.87
N ILE A 97 -6.61 -12.38 -18.16
CA ILE A 97 -7.29 -12.27 -19.45
C ILE A 97 -6.32 -11.96 -20.59
N VAL A 98 -5.40 -11.01 -20.40
CA VAL A 98 -4.42 -10.66 -21.44
C VAL A 98 -3.44 -11.80 -21.61
N HIS A 99 -3.26 -12.29 -22.85
CA HIS A 99 -2.44 -13.46 -23.11
C HIS A 99 -1.35 -13.18 -24.15
N PHE A 100 -0.17 -13.76 -23.92
CA PHE A 100 0.90 -13.95 -24.90
C PHE A 100 1.80 -15.09 -24.41
N GLU A 101 2.53 -15.71 -25.34
CA GLU A 101 3.39 -16.85 -25.05
C GLU A 101 4.50 -16.49 -24.05
N GLY A 102 4.68 -17.32 -23.02
CA GLY A 102 5.69 -17.11 -21.98
C GLY A 102 5.39 -15.96 -21.01
N LYS A 103 4.17 -15.39 -21.04
CA LYS A 103 3.72 -14.37 -20.08
C LYS A 103 3.88 -14.87 -18.65
N PHE A 104 4.46 -14.03 -17.80
CA PHE A 104 4.37 -14.19 -16.35
C PHE A 104 4.15 -12.84 -15.65
N PHE A 105 3.62 -12.91 -14.44
CA PHE A 105 3.39 -11.76 -13.57
C PHE A 105 3.35 -12.21 -12.11
N ARG A 106 3.38 -11.24 -11.20
CA ARG A 106 3.32 -11.50 -9.75
C ARG A 106 1.89 -11.47 -9.22
N HIS A 107 1.53 -12.42 -8.36
CA HIS A 107 0.21 -12.50 -7.72
C HIS A 107 0.14 -11.78 -6.35
N ASP A 108 1.28 -11.34 -5.82
CA ASP A 108 1.41 -10.73 -4.49
C ASP A 108 1.40 -9.20 -4.51
N ILE A 109 1.11 -8.58 -5.66
CA ILE A 109 0.97 -7.12 -5.76
C ILE A 109 -0.08 -6.62 -4.75
N ALA A 110 0.25 -5.51 -4.07
CA ALA A 110 -0.53 -4.89 -3.00
C ALA A 110 -0.76 -5.74 -1.71
N PHE A 111 -0.21 -6.95 -1.60
CA PHE A 111 -0.46 -7.86 -0.45
C PHE A 111 -0.13 -7.22 0.91
N ARG A 112 1.04 -6.58 1.03
CA ARG A 112 1.46 -5.90 2.27
C ARG A 112 0.59 -4.69 2.63
N ALA A 113 0.03 -4.01 1.61
CA ALA A 113 -0.81 -2.84 1.83
C ALA A 113 -2.20 -3.25 2.35
N ILE A 114 -2.76 -4.36 1.84
CA ILE A 114 -4.03 -4.91 2.34
C ILE A 114 -3.95 -5.21 3.84
N GLY A 115 -2.84 -5.81 4.30
CA GLY A 115 -2.62 -6.08 5.73
C GLY A 115 -2.50 -4.83 6.61
N ARG A 116 -2.19 -3.66 6.04
CA ARG A 116 -2.14 -2.38 6.76
C ARG A 116 -3.46 -1.63 6.75
N VAL A 117 -4.17 -1.64 5.62
CA VAL A 117 -5.51 -1.03 5.51
C VAL A 117 -6.51 -1.74 6.44
N SER A 118 -6.35 -3.05 6.64
CA SER A 118 -7.14 -3.83 7.60
C SER A 118 -6.87 -3.51 9.08
N LYS A 119 -5.71 -2.93 9.42
CA LYS A 119 -5.29 -2.66 10.82
C LYS A 119 -5.60 -1.24 11.28
N LYS A 120 -6.52 -0.55 10.60
CA LYS A 120 -6.81 0.86 10.85
C LYS A 120 -7.75 1.11 12.04
N ASP A 121 -8.07 0.08 12.82
CA ASP A 121 -8.52 0.28 14.19
C ASP A 121 -7.28 0.53 15.05
N PRO A 122 -7.06 1.75 15.57
CA PRO A 122 -6.06 1.91 16.61
C PRO A 122 -6.48 1.00 17.75
N LEU A 123 -5.62 0.06 18.13
CA LEU A 123 -5.70 -0.60 19.44
C LEU A 123 -5.65 0.53 20.47
N THR A 124 -6.83 0.99 20.88
CA THR A 124 -6.94 1.92 21.99
C THR A 124 -6.55 1.17 23.24
N TYR A 125 -5.92 1.86 24.19
CA TYR A 125 -5.45 1.25 25.45
C TYR A 125 -6.59 0.54 26.21
N SER A 126 -7.84 1.00 26.02
CA SER A 126 -9.06 0.34 26.49
C SER A 126 -9.35 -1.00 25.78
N MET A 127 -9.10 -1.11 24.48
CA MET A 127 -9.30 -2.33 23.70
C MET A 127 -8.29 -3.45 24.02
N SER A 128 -7.14 -3.12 24.61
CA SER A 128 -6.21 -4.13 25.15
C SER A 128 -6.67 -4.78 26.47
N GLY A 129 -7.88 -4.44 26.96
CA GLY A 129 -8.42 -4.98 28.22
C GLY A 129 -7.81 -4.32 29.47
N VAL A 130 -7.11 -3.20 29.30
CA VAL A 130 -6.55 -2.45 30.43
C VAL A 130 -7.59 -1.47 30.95
N ASP A 131 -8.00 -1.65 32.22
CA ASP A 131 -8.87 -0.70 32.93
C ASP A 131 -8.02 0.43 33.53
N ILE A 132 -8.00 1.57 32.83
CA ILE A 132 -7.32 2.80 33.28
C ILE A 132 -7.85 3.23 34.65
N ALA A 133 -9.16 3.12 34.89
CA ALA A 133 -9.75 3.52 36.15
C ALA A 133 -9.35 2.58 37.28
N ALA A 134 -9.15 1.29 37.03
CA ALA A 134 -8.57 0.37 38.01
C ALA A 134 -7.11 0.72 38.30
N GLY A 135 -6.33 1.07 37.28
CA GLY A 135 -4.96 1.56 37.44
C GLY A 135 -4.89 2.79 38.33
N ASP A 136 -5.72 3.80 38.05
CA ASP A 136 -5.77 5.05 38.83
C ASP A 136 -6.20 4.81 40.27
N ARG A 137 -7.15 3.89 40.50
CA ARG A 137 -7.56 3.48 41.86
C ARG A 137 -6.41 2.84 42.63
N LEU A 138 -5.63 1.98 41.98
CA LEU A 138 -4.45 1.34 42.56
C LEU A 138 -3.34 2.36 42.87
N VAL A 139 -3.06 3.28 41.95
CA VAL A 139 -2.07 4.34 42.16
C VAL A 139 -2.47 5.22 43.34
N LYS A 140 -3.75 5.56 43.47
CA LYS A 140 -4.26 6.34 44.61
C LYS A 140 -4.13 5.59 45.94
N SER A 141 -4.42 4.28 45.97
CA SER A 141 -4.30 3.51 47.21
C SER A 141 -2.84 3.33 47.64
N ILE A 142 -1.92 3.14 46.70
CA ILE A 142 -0.49 3.00 46.97
C ILE A 142 0.13 4.35 47.37
N THR A 143 -0.28 5.46 46.74
CA THR A 143 0.21 6.80 47.09
C THR A 143 -0.08 7.14 48.55
N ALA A 144 -1.28 6.82 49.06
CA ALA A 144 -1.62 7.04 50.47
C ALA A 144 -0.74 6.24 51.45
N LEU A 145 -0.41 5.00 51.10
CA LEU A 145 0.50 4.15 51.89
C LEU A 145 1.96 4.60 51.79
N THR A 146 2.36 5.13 50.64
CA THR A 146 3.71 5.67 50.45
C THR A 146 3.88 6.97 51.24
N ASP A 147 2.86 7.83 51.23
CA ASP A 147 2.84 9.09 51.98
C ASP A 147 2.92 8.88 53.49
N SER A 148 2.33 7.82 54.04
CA SER A 148 2.40 7.51 55.47
C SER A 148 3.79 7.01 55.93
N THR A 149 4.63 6.57 55.00
CA THR A 149 6.02 6.16 55.28
C THR A 149 7.04 7.30 55.12
N LYS A 150 6.59 8.52 54.77
CA LYS A 150 7.45 9.70 54.67
C LYS A 150 8.06 10.04 56.03
N ARG A 151 9.40 10.08 56.09
CA ARG A 151 10.14 10.46 57.30
C ARG A 151 10.52 11.95 57.21
N PRO A 152 10.46 12.72 58.32
CA PRO A 152 10.67 14.17 58.32
C PRO A 152 12.02 14.64 57.74
N TRP A 153 13.05 13.77 57.79
CA TRP A 153 14.42 14.11 57.41
C TRP A 153 14.81 13.65 56.00
N TYR A 154 13.90 13.01 55.25
CA TYR A 154 14.19 12.41 53.94
C TYR A 154 13.42 13.13 52.82
N ASN A 155 13.89 14.33 52.47
CA ASN A 155 13.35 15.14 51.35
C ASN A 155 14.12 14.93 50.01
N GLY A 156 14.71 13.74 49.81
CA GLY A 156 15.69 13.54 48.73
C GLY A 156 15.17 12.92 47.42
N ILE A 157 14.02 12.24 47.42
CA ILE A 157 13.57 11.43 46.26
C ILE A 157 12.32 11.99 45.57
N ASP A 158 11.61 12.94 46.19
CA ASP A 158 10.36 13.51 45.66
C ASP A 158 10.57 14.37 44.37
N TRP A 159 11.82 14.74 44.06
CA TRP A 159 12.16 15.49 42.86
C TRP A 159 12.14 14.65 41.57
N TRP A 160 12.43 13.35 41.66
CA TRP A 160 12.53 12.47 40.49
C TRP A 160 11.17 11.89 40.07
N ILE A 161 10.24 11.68 41.00
CA ILE A 161 8.93 11.06 40.72
C ILE A 161 7.93 12.07 40.14
N ARG A 162 8.00 13.34 40.53
CA ARG A 162 7.06 14.40 40.06
C ARG A 162 7.29 14.87 38.62
N ARG A 163 8.27 14.31 37.89
CA ARG A 163 8.65 14.77 36.55
C ARG A 163 8.30 13.80 35.42
N THR A 164 7.56 12.72 35.69
CA THR A 164 7.29 11.66 34.69
C THR A 164 5.82 11.21 34.62
N VAL A 165 4.87 12.06 35.03
CA VAL A 165 3.44 11.90 34.71
C VAL A 165 2.95 13.16 34.02
#